data_AF-A0A1Q2LJI6-F1
#
_entry.id   AF-A0A1Q2LJI6-F1
#
_cell.length_a   1.000
_cell.length_b   1.000
_cell.length_c   1.000
_cell.angle_alpha   90.00
_cell.angle_beta   90.00
_cell.angle_gamma   90.00
#
_symmetry.space_group_name_H-M   'P 1'
#
loop_
_entity.id
_entity.type
_entity.pdbx_description
1 polymer ?
#
loop_
_entity_poly.entity_id
_entity_poly.type
_entity_poly.pdbx_seq_one_letter_code
_entity_poly.pdbx_strand_id
1 'polypeptide(L)'
;MRFKMLFALCVSMVFSYGGAAFESDSYLIWISSRCPEQSTTCTSVTYNQTSKSNGKTIVIEGGEPIVGSLSKNLIGYTFYDLQTKHSYELSMDLDGFYMLYIRRYPKPSTKEKVKRISDNDYQAKLAKIRK
;
A
#
# COMPACT_ATOMS: atom_id res chain seq x y z
N MET A 1 17.88 41.60 -36.30
CA MET A 1 18.50 40.28 -36.03
C MET A 1 17.87 39.70 -34.77
N ARG A 2 17.30 38.50 -34.89
CA ARG A 2 16.53 37.79 -33.85
C ARG A 2 17.46 37.16 -32.83
N PHE A 3 17.42 37.58 -31.57
CA PHE A 3 18.15 36.89 -30.48
C PHE A 3 17.19 35.99 -29.68
N LYS A 4 17.39 34.70 -29.96
CA LYS A 4 16.90 33.48 -29.36
C LYS A 4 16.30 33.59 -27.95
N MET A 5 15.00 33.30 -27.89
CA MET A 5 14.27 32.88 -26.71
C MET A 5 14.77 31.49 -26.30
N LEU A 6 15.55 31.39 -25.22
CA LEU A 6 15.92 30.13 -24.60
C LEU A 6 14.82 29.74 -23.61
N PHE A 7 13.85 28.98 -24.11
CA PHE A 7 12.89 28.25 -23.28
C PHE A 7 13.67 27.15 -22.54
N ALA A 8 14.06 27.42 -21.29
CA ALA A 8 14.50 26.39 -20.37
C ALA A 8 13.27 25.57 -19.95
N LEU A 9 12.93 24.56 -20.74
CA LEU A 9 11.99 23.50 -20.37
C LEU A 9 12.63 22.66 -19.25
N CYS A 10 12.56 23.15 -18.01
CA CYS A 10 12.64 22.27 -16.85
C CYS A 10 11.34 21.45 -16.83
N VAL A 11 11.33 20.36 -17.58
CA VAL A 11 10.37 19.27 -17.38
C VAL A 11 10.63 18.75 -15.97
N SER A 12 9.91 19.28 -14.99
CA SER A 12 9.76 18.64 -13.70
C SER A 12 9.24 17.24 -13.98
N MET A 13 10.10 16.24 -13.86
CA MET A 13 9.70 14.84 -13.78
C MET A 13 8.74 14.74 -12.60
N VAL A 14 7.44 14.80 -12.90
CA VAL A 14 6.41 14.47 -11.96
C VAL A 14 6.57 12.98 -11.75
N PHE A 15 7.27 12.60 -10.69
CA PHE A 15 7.25 11.22 -10.21
C PHE A 15 5.78 10.90 -9.97
N SER A 16 5.17 10.13 -10.86
CA SER A 16 3.84 9.59 -10.67
C SER A 16 3.91 8.65 -9.49
N TYR A 17 3.63 9.17 -8.29
CA TYR A 17 3.52 8.40 -7.07
C TYR A 17 2.31 7.48 -7.23
N GLY A 18 2.56 6.23 -7.61
CA GLY A 18 1.53 5.21 -7.73
C GLY A 18 1.04 4.80 -6.34
N GLY A 19 -0.27 4.60 -6.19
CA GLY A 19 -0.86 4.11 -4.96
C GLY A 19 -1.94 3.07 -5.23
N ALA A 20 -2.24 2.26 -4.23
CA ALA A 20 -3.36 1.34 -4.28
C ALA A 20 -4.14 1.38 -2.95
N ALA A 21 -5.44 1.63 -3.08
CA ALA A 21 -6.37 1.59 -1.97
C ALA A 21 -7.04 0.22 -1.83
N PHE A 22 -7.20 -0.22 -0.58
CA PHE A 22 -7.90 -1.45 -0.24
C PHE A 22 -8.83 -1.24 0.96
N GLU A 23 -9.86 -2.08 1.05
CA GLU A 23 -10.83 -2.07 2.13
C GLU A 23 -11.12 -3.51 2.59
N SER A 24 -11.08 -3.74 3.91
CA SER A 24 -11.70 -4.91 4.57
C SER A 24 -12.90 -4.47 5.40
N ASP A 25 -13.51 -5.40 6.13
CA ASP A 25 -14.54 -5.09 7.11
C ASP A 25 -14.02 -4.16 8.21
N SER A 26 -12.81 -4.40 8.72
CA SER A 26 -12.25 -3.64 9.86
C SER A 26 -11.39 -2.44 9.47
N TYR A 27 -10.83 -2.41 8.24
CA TYR A 27 -9.75 -1.49 7.89
C TYR A 27 -9.91 -0.82 6.52
N LEU A 28 -9.37 0.40 6.42
CA LEU A 28 -8.99 1.04 5.17
C LEU A 28 -7.47 1.05 5.04
N ILE A 29 -6.96 0.62 3.89
CA ILE A 29 -5.54 0.46 3.65
C ILE A 29 -5.14 1.28 2.42
N TRP A 30 -4.04 1.99 2.53
CA TRP A 30 -3.40 2.66 1.41
C TRP A 30 -1.94 2.27 1.33
N ILE A 31 -1.54 1.73 0.19
CA ILE A 31 -0.14 1.49 -0.12
C ILE A 31 0.28 2.56 -1.12
N SER A 32 1.13 3.50 -0.69
CA SER A 32 1.82 4.40 -1.61
C SER A 32 3.16 3.80 -2.02
N SER A 33 3.51 4.00 -3.28
CA SER A 33 4.72 3.49 -3.88
C SER A 33 5.47 4.63 -4.59
N ARG A 34 6.77 4.72 -4.36
CA ARG A 34 7.67 5.57 -5.16
C ARG A 34 8.37 4.78 -6.27
N CYS A 35 7.88 3.58 -6.55
CA CYS A 35 8.50 2.63 -7.43
C CYS A 35 8.04 2.83 -8.88
N PRO A 36 8.86 2.45 -9.86
CA PRO A 36 8.40 2.31 -11.24
C PRO A 36 7.19 1.37 -11.33
N GLU A 37 6.29 1.63 -12.27
CA GLU A 37 5.16 0.74 -12.54
C GLU A 37 5.67 -0.69 -12.81
N GLN A 38 4.96 -1.68 -12.25
CA GLN A 38 5.27 -3.12 -12.36
C GLN A 38 6.55 -3.59 -11.65
N SER A 39 7.22 -2.75 -10.86
CA SER A 39 8.36 -3.20 -10.05
C SER A 39 7.91 -4.20 -8.98
N THR A 40 8.35 -5.45 -9.11
CA THR A 40 8.06 -6.55 -8.17
C THR A 40 9.06 -6.66 -7.03
N THR A 41 10.15 -5.90 -7.08
CA THR A 41 11.25 -5.96 -6.09
C THR A 41 11.37 -4.68 -5.25
N CYS A 42 10.44 -3.75 -5.40
CA CYS A 42 10.56 -2.46 -4.76
C CYS A 42 10.28 -2.51 -3.26
N THR A 43 11.11 -1.83 -2.48
CA THR A 43 10.94 -1.69 -1.02
C THR A 43 10.54 -0.27 -0.62
N SER A 44 10.54 0.70 -1.55
CA SER A 44 10.16 2.10 -1.32
C SER A 44 8.65 2.30 -1.37
N VAL A 45 7.96 1.56 -0.50
CA VAL A 45 6.51 1.62 -0.29
C VAL A 45 6.19 2.12 1.11
N THR A 46 4.99 2.64 1.31
CA THR A 46 4.47 3.06 2.62
C THR A 46 3.08 2.49 2.81
N TYR A 47 2.89 1.77 3.90
CA TYR A 47 1.63 1.18 4.30
C TYR A 47 0.92 2.08 5.30
N ASN A 48 -0.29 2.49 4.98
CA ASN A 48 -1.18 3.20 5.89
C ASN A 48 -2.40 2.31 6.15
N GLN A 49 -2.66 1.94 7.39
CA GLN A 49 -3.85 1.20 7.77
C GLN A 49 -4.63 1.97 8.82
N THR A 50 -5.87 2.30 8.50
CA THR A 50 -6.78 3.00 9.39
C THR A 50 -7.86 2.03 9.89
N SER A 51 -7.98 1.90 11.20
CA SER A 51 -9.06 1.15 11.84
C SER A 51 -10.38 1.90 11.68
N LYS A 52 -11.40 1.25 11.14
CA LYS A 52 -12.73 1.85 10.99
C LYS A 52 -13.45 2.04 12.32
N SER A 53 -13.13 1.25 13.33
CA SER A 53 -13.81 1.29 14.63
C SER A 53 -13.38 2.48 15.51
N ASN A 54 -12.15 2.96 15.36
CA ASN A 54 -11.60 4.02 16.22
C ASN A 54 -10.81 5.11 15.49
N GLY A 55 -10.72 5.03 14.16
CA GLY A 55 -10.03 6.01 13.32
C GLY A 55 -8.52 6.09 13.48
N LYS A 56 -7.90 5.24 14.31
CA LYS A 56 -6.43 5.22 14.45
C LYS A 56 -5.80 4.71 13.17
N THR A 57 -4.82 5.47 12.68
CA THR A 57 -3.99 5.11 11.53
C THR A 57 -2.62 4.66 12.01
N ILE A 58 -2.15 3.50 11.54
CA ILE A 58 -0.75 3.12 11.60
C ILE A 58 -0.09 3.43 10.25
N VAL A 59 1.17 3.85 10.29
CA VAL A 59 1.98 4.15 9.11
C VAL A 59 3.28 3.37 9.24
N ILE A 60 3.60 2.56 8.24
CA ILE A 60 4.82 1.76 8.19
C ILE A 60 5.53 2.09 6.87
N GLU A 61 6.74 2.59 6.98
CA GLU A 61 7.60 2.86 5.83
C GLU A 61 8.46 1.63 5.49
N GLY A 62 8.73 1.44 4.21
CA GLY A 62 9.38 0.24 3.71
C GLY A 62 8.36 -0.85 3.41
N GLY A 63 8.85 -2.03 3.10
CA GLY A 63 8.03 -3.21 2.81
C GLY A 63 8.86 -4.23 2.05
N GLU A 64 8.71 -5.49 2.41
CA GLU A 64 9.36 -6.59 1.70
C GLU A 64 8.40 -7.12 0.63
N PRO A 65 8.77 -7.06 -0.65
CA PRO A 65 7.92 -7.59 -1.70
C PRO A 65 7.78 -9.11 -1.53
N ILE A 66 6.55 -9.57 -1.63
CA ILE A 66 6.24 -10.99 -1.72
C ILE A 66 6.24 -11.31 -3.22
N VAL A 67 7.32 -11.97 -3.65
CA VAL A 67 7.44 -12.47 -5.01
C VAL A 67 7.24 -13.98 -4.97
N GLY A 68 6.22 -14.47 -5.66
CA GLY A 68 5.93 -15.89 -5.70
C GLY A 68 7.05 -16.70 -6.36
N SER A 69 7.35 -17.87 -5.79
CA SER A 69 7.96 -18.97 -6.55
C SER A 69 6.85 -19.83 -7.17
N LEU A 70 7.19 -20.70 -8.12
CA LEU A 70 6.27 -21.53 -8.93
C LEU A 70 5.18 -22.30 -8.14
N SER A 71 5.32 -22.47 -6.81
CA SER A 71 4.33 -23.11 -5.93
C SER A 71 3.59 -22.17 -4.97
N LYS A 72 3.92 -20.88 -4.93
CA LYS A 72 3.30 -19.85 -4.09
C LYS A 72 3.22 -18.54 -4.88
N ASN A 73 2.40 -18.52 -5.94
CA ASN A 73 2.18 -17.39 -6.86
C ASN A 73 1.50 -16.17 -6.19
N LEU A 74 1.98 -15.76 -5.02
CA LEU A 74 1.51 -14.59 -4.28
C LEU A 74 2.30 -13.37 -4.75
N ILE A 75 1.57 -12.30 -5.05
CA ILE A 75 2.13 -10.97 -5.31
C ILE A 75 1.63 -10.07 -4.18
N GLY A 76 2.53 -9.35 -3.52
CA GLY A 76 2.14 -8.54 -2.37
C GLY A 76 3.31 -7.87 -1.66
N TYR A 77 3.04 -7.43 -0.44
CA TYR A 77 4.03 -6.81 0.44
C TYR A 77 3.84 -7.30 1.88
N THR A 78 4.96 -7.51 2.58
CA THR A 78 4.98 -7.65 4.04
C THR A 78 5.60 -6.42 4.67
N PHE A 79 4.92 -5.86 5.67
CA PHE A 79 5.35 -4.69 6.42
C PHE A 79 5.57 -5.09 7.87
N TYR A 80 6.67 -4.65 8.47
CA TYR A 80 7.01 -4.99 9.84
C TYR A 80 6.97 -3.74 10.72
N ASP A 81 6.08 -3.75 11.72
CA ASP A 81 6.08 -2.75 12.78
C ASP A 81 6.95 -3.23 13.94
N LEU A 82 8.17 -2.70 14.01
CA LEU A 82 9.15 -3.04 15.05
C LEU A 82 8.72 -2.58 16.45
N GLN A 83 7.87 -1.55 16.56
CA GLN A 83 7.42 -1.04 17.85
C GLN A 83 6.43 -2.01 18.50
N THR A 84 5.44 -2.46 17.72
CA THR A 84 4.39 -3.34 18.23
C THR A 84 4.69 -4.83 18.04
N LYS A 85 5.76 -5.16 17.30
CA LYS A 85 6.14 -6.52 16.89
C LYS A 85 5.04 -7.22 16.09
N HIS A 86 4.37 -6.47 15.21
CA HIS A 86 3.40 -7.01 14.26
C HIS A 86 3.98 -7.03 12.85
N SER A 87 3.53 -8.00 12.05
CA SER A 87 3.71 -7.96 10.61
C SER A 87 2.35 -7.86 9.92
N TYR A 88 2.30 -7.07 8.85
CA TYR A 88 1.13 -6.83 8.03
C TYR A 88 1.45 -7.30 6.62
N GLU A 89 0.82 -8.37 6.20
CA GLU A 89 1.02 -8.94 4.88
C GLU A 89 -0.24 -8.68 4.05
N LEU A 90 -0.07 -7.96 2.94
CA LEU A 90 -1.10 -7.78 1.93
C LEU A 90 -0.67 -8.58 0.71
N SER A 91 -1.36 -9.69 0.44
CA SER A 91 -1.05 -10.61 -0.65
C SER A 91 -2.29 -10.88 -1.49
N MET A 92 -2.12 -10.99 -2.81
CA MET A 92 -3.15 -11.49 -3.73
C MET A 92 -2.96 -13.00 -3.93
N ASP A 93 -4.05 -13.77 -3.85
CA ASP A 93 -4.06 -15.19 -4.18
C ASP A 93 -4.22 -15.45 -5.70
N LEU A 94 -4.23 -16.73 -6.07
CA LEU A 94 -4.34 -17.18 -7.47
C LEU A 94 -5.66 -16.81 -8.14
N ASP A 95 -6.71 -16.62 -7.35
CA ASP A 95 -8.04 -16.27 -7.82
C ASP A 95 -8.22 -14.73 -7.90
N GLY A 96 -7.14 -13.97 -7.62
CA GLY A 96 -7.14 -12.52 -7.64
C GLY A 96 -7.75 -11.88 -6.39
N PHE A 97 -8.03 -12.66 -5.33
CA PHE A 97 -8.51 -12.10 -4.08
C PHE A 97 -7.34 -11.61 -3.23
N TYR A 98 -7.48 -10.38 -2.75
CA TYR A 98 -6.52 -9.84 -1.82
C TYR A 98 -6.86 -10.27 -0.39
N MET A 99 -5.83 -10.63 0.35
CA MET A 99 -5.90 -11.04 1.74
C MET A 99 -4.96 -10.17 2.57
N LEU A 100 -5.48 -9.68 3.69
CA LEU A 100 -4.69 -9.05 4.74
C LEU A 100 -4.44 -10.06 5.86
N TYR A 101 -3.17 -10.26 6.20
CA TYR A 101 -2.74 -11.03 7.37
C TYR A 101 -2.05 -10.10 8.35
N ILE A 102 -2.59 -9.98 9.56
CA ILE A 102 -1.98 -9.25 10.67
C ILE A 102 -1.47 -10.29 11.65
N ARG A 103 -0.15 -10.45 11.74
CA ARG A 103 0.47 -11.47 12.58
C ARG A 103 1.18 -10.80 13.74
N ARG A 104 1.00 -11.32 14.94
CA ARG A 104 1.73 -10.91 16.13
C ARG A 104 2.41 -12.13 16.71
N TYR A 105 3.73 -12.17 16.78
CA TYR A 105 4.39 -13.29 17.47
C TYR A 105 4.18 -13.16 19.00
N PRO A 106 3.82 -14.22 19.75
CA PRO A 106 3.46 -15.60 19.35
C PRO A 106 1.92 -15.86 19.28
N LYS A 107 1.12 -14.80 19.15
CA LYS A 107 -0.35 -14.79 19.24
C LYS A 107 -1.03 -15.10 17.89
N PRO A 108 -2.35 -15.41 17.90
CA PRO A 108 -3.09 -15.68 16.66
C PRO A 108 -2.99 -14.53 15.66
N SER A 109 -2.92 -14.89 14.39
CA SER A 109 -2.96 -13.98 13.26
C SER A 109 -4.41 -13.63 12.88
N THR A 110 -4.71 -12.34 12.70
CA THR A 110 -5.96 -11.92 12.07
C THR A 110 -5.84 -12.07 10.56
N LYS A 111 -6.88 -12.60 9.91
CA LYS A 111 -6.98 -12.75 8.47
C LYS A 111 -8.26 -12.08 7.98
N GLU A 112 -8.16 -11.12 7.08
CA GLU A 112 -9.32 -10.41 6.52
C GLU A 112 -9.25 -10.37 4.99
N LYS A 113 -10.38 -10.66 4.33
CA LYS A 113 -10.51 -10.41 2.90
C LYS A 113 -10.49 -8.91 2.67
N VAL A 114 -9.73 -8.48 1.67
CA VAL A 114 -9.68 -7.08 1.26
C VAL A 114 -10.02 -6.96 -0.21
N LYS A 115 -10.73 -5.89 -0.55
CA LYS A 115 -11.02 -5.53 -1.94
C LYS A 115 -10.24 -4.28 -2.30
N ARG A 116 -9.76 -4.22 -3.54
CA ARG A 116 -9.25 -2.97 -4.10
C ARG A 116 -10.41 -1.99 -4.27
N ILE A 117 -10.21 -0.74 -3.92
CA ILE A 117 -11.19 0.34 -4.13
C ILE A 117 -10.54 1.49 -4.89
N SER A 118 -11.35 2.41 -5.41
CA SER A 118 -10.82 3.62 -6.06
C SER A 118 -10.22 4.57 -5.03
N ASP A 119 -9.29 5.41 -5.47
CA ASP A 119 -8.67 6.44 -4.64
C ASP A 119 -9.72 7.42 -4.09
N ASN A 120 -10.69 7.80 -4.93
CA ASN A 120 -11.80 8.68 -4.52
C ASN A 120 -12.66 8.04 -3.41
N ASP A 121 -13.00 6.76 -3.54
CA ASP A 121 -13.75 6.04 -2.51
C ASP A 121 -12.96 5.94 -1.21
N TYR A 122 -11.66 5.69 -1.31
CA TYR A 122 -10.77 5.64 -0.16
C TYR A 122 -10.77 6.97 0.60
N GLN A 123 -10.53 8.08 -0.10
CA GLN A 123 -10.50 9.42 0.52
C GLN A 123 -11.84 9.77 1.16
N ALA A 124 -12.96 9.49 0.46
CA ALA A 124 -14.30 9.75 0.98
C ALA A 124 -14.59 8.94 2.26
N LYS A 125 -14.16 7.67 2.32
CA LYS A 125 -14.35 6.82 3.50
C LYS A 125 -13.42 7.22 4.65
N LEU A 126 -12.16 7.53 4.36
CA LEU A 126 -11.20 8.00 5.37
C LEU A 126 -11.68 9.29 6.04
N ALA A 127 -12.22 10.23 5.26
CA ALA A 127 -12.78 11.47 5.78
C ALA A 127 -14.00 11.24 6.69
N LYS A 128 -14.77 10.16 6.50
CA LYS A 128 -15.89 9.80 7.39
C LYS A 128 -15.43 9.22 8.72
N ILE A 129 -14.35 8.45 8.72
CA ILE A 129 -13.81 7.77 9.91
C ILE A 129 -13.10 8.76 10.85
N ARG A 130 -12.48 9.81 10.30
CA ARG A 130 -11.71 10.80 11.07
C ARG A 130 -12.56 11.96 11.63
N LYS A 131 -13.87 11.97 11.37
CA LYS A 131 -14.82 12.93 11.94
C LYS A 131 -15.29 12.46 13.30
#